data_AF-A0A7S2AM24-F1
#
_entry.id   AF-A0A7S2AM24-F1
#
_cell.length_a   1.000
_cell.length_b   1.000
_cell.length_c   1.000
_cell.angle_alpha   90.00
_cell.angle_beta   90.00
_cell.angle_gamma   90.00
#
_symmetry.space_group_name_H-M   'P 1'
#
loop_
_entity.id
_entity.type
_entity.pdbx_description
1 polymer ?
#
loop_
_entity_poly.entity_id
_entity_poly.type
_entity_poly.pdbx_seq_one_letter_code
_entity_poly.pdbx_strand_id
1 'polypeptide(L)'
;TQRIKKKITQARYACHTLPPLLSLPSSFAFKAVHTSQCNLLVVDGVIIAHRPCAQREQKRSFQTTVKSVFLGEKIPKEHRLVGQVPKDVVLRESCTRWLSQKYHRSNNEWAYQDMAPGLQIEAILFNQVNGLNTGKGPPTKGLASDLKCYTTSGVTRFIHVVLGRFGKNQTDTFFFAEPSSKSWRPLLQVRVDSSNPEMNPRRHPSSEVLNRARNMCATVGKHFDFLRVDLLWSLGAEYATTHQGIEGGELYLGEMTPYPGGGTHEFTGTP
;
A
#
# COMPACT_ATOMS: atom_id res chain seq x y z
N THR A 1 22.18 -0.19 -21.73
CA THR A 1 22.55 -0.20 -20.30
C THR A 1 21.70 -1.24 -19.58
N GLN A 2 22.28 -2.34 -19.12
CA GLN A 2 21.57 -3.48 -18.52
C GLN A 2 20.86 -3.04 -17.23
N ARG A 3 19.53 -2.87 -17.27
CA ARG A 3 18.70 -2.72 -16.06
C ARG A 3 18.70 -4.05 -15.32
N ILE A 4 19.39 -4.10 -14.19
CA ILE A 4 19.31 -5.19 -13.22
C ILE A 4 17.84 -5.30 -12.78
N LYS A 5 17.09 -6.21 -13.40
CA LYS A 5 15.81 -6.71 -12.89
C LYS A 5 16.14 -7.53 -11.64
N LYS A 6 16.36 -6.86 -10.50
CA LYS A 6 16.44 -7.54 -9.20
C LYS A 6 15.09 -8.23 -9.00
N LYS A 7 15.07 -9.56 -9.15
CA LYS A 7 13.92 -10.39 -8.79
C LYS A 7 13.54 -10.05 -7.35
N ILE A 8 12.31 -9.55 -7.17
CA ILE A 8 11.68 -9.50 -5.85
C ILE A 8 11.60 -10.95 -5.40
N THR A 9 12.50 -11.36 -4.51
CA THR A 9 12.54 -12.74 -4.02
C THR A 9 11.58 -12.82 -2.85
N GLN A 10 10.35 -13.26 -3.11
CA GLN A 10 9.39 -13.57 -2.05
C GLN A 10 9.82 -14.87 -1.38
N ALA A 11 10.55 -14.75 -0.27
CA ALA A 11 10.86 -15.88 0.59
C ALA A 11 9.91 -15.85 1.80
N ARG A 12 9.32 -17.02 2.11
CA ARG A 12 8.54 -17.23 3.33
C ARG A 12 9.49 -17.64 4.44
N TYR A 13 9.54 -16.87 5.53
CA TYR A 13 10.42 -17.14 6.65
C TYR A 13 9.64 -17.58 7.88
N ALA A 14 10.18 -18.55 8.62
CA ALA A 14 9.84 -18.75 10.03
C ALA A 14 10.67 -17.77 10.89
N CYS A 15 10.19 -17.41 12.07
CA CYS A 15 10.83 -16.37 12.88
C CYS A 15 12.26 -16.72 13.34
N HIS A 16 12.57 -18.01 13.48
CA HIS A 16 13.92 -18.48 13.82
C HIS A 16 14.87 -18.55 12.61
N THR A 17 14.33 -18.54 11.38
CA THR A 17 15.10 -18.56 10.13
C THR A 17 15.22 -17.17 9.51
N LEU A 18 14.95 -16.11 10.26
CA LEU A 18 15.04 -14.75 9.72
C LEU A 18 16.50 -14.41 9.40
N PRO A 19 16.76 -13.83 8.22
CA PRO A 19 18.08 -13.30 7.91
C PRO A 19 18.43 -12.18 8.91
N PRO A 20 19.71 -12.04 9.29
CA PRO A 20 20.14 -10.92 10.13
C PRO A 20 19.90 -9.60 9.38
N LEU A 21 19.55 -8.55 10.12
CA LEU A 21 19.24 -7.22 9.58
C LEU A 21 20.37 -6.69 8.68
N LEU A 22 21.63 -6.96 9.02
CA LEU A 22 22.80 -6.58 8.24
C LEU A 22 22.84 -7.20 6.83
N SER A 23 22.13 -8.31 6.60
CA SER A 23 22.01 -8.96 5.30
C SER A 23 20.80 -8.49 4.49
N LEU A 24 19.89 -7.72 5.10
CA LEU A 24 18.77 -7.10 4.41
C LEU A 24 19.21 -5.82 3.69
N PRO A 25 18.53 -5.43 2.59
CA PRO A 25 18.77 -4.12 1.99
C PRO A 25 18.46 -3.00 3.00
N SER A 26 19.06 -1.82 2.83
CA SER A 26 18.77 -0.66 3.69
C SER A 26 17.30 -0.22 3.64
N SER A 27 16.59 -0.59 2.59
CA SER A 27 15.19 -0.27 2.38
C SER A 27 14.37 -1.53 2.07
N PHE A 28 13.42 -1.87 2.95
CA PHE A 28 12.57 -3.05 2.82
C PHE A 28 11.21 -2.90 3.50
N ALA A 29 10.22 -3.62 2.99
CA ALA A 29 8.96 -3.88 3.67
C ALA A 29 9.03 -5.24 4.36
N PHE A 30 8.61 -5.29 5.62
CA PHE A 30 8.54 -6.48 6.46
C PHE A 30 7.08 -6.70 6.84
N LYS A 31 6.47 -7.77 6.34
CA LYS A 31 5.01 -7.97 6.41
C LYS A 31 4.61 -9.41 6.72
N ALA A 32 3.52 -9.57 7.48
CA ALA A 32 2.85 -10.86 7.57
C ALA A 32 2.05 -11.12 6.28
N VAL A 33 1.97 -12.37 5.85
CA VAL A 33 1.30 -12.74 4.57
C VAL A 33 -0.18 -13.08 4.76
N HIS A 34 -0.61 -13.33 5.98
CA HIS A 34 -1.96 -13.77 6.34
C HIS A 34 -2.83 -12.64 6.93
N THR A 35 -2.44 -11.39 6.69
CA THR A 35 -3.17 -10.18 7.11
C THR A 35 -2.60 -8.95 6.41
N SER A 36 -3.43 -7.96 6.11
CA SER A 36 -2.99 -6.69 5.50
C SER A 36 -2.47 -5.68 6.54
N GLN A 37 -2.67 -5.95 7.84
CA GLN A 37 -2.45 -4.95 8.89
C GLN A 37 -1.07 -5.00 9.52
N CYS A 38 -0.35 -6.12 9.44
CA CYS A 38 0.90 -6.30 10.17
C CYS A 38 2.08 -6.05 9.25
N ASN A 39 2.60 -4.82 9.30
CA ASN A 39 3.72 -4.43 8.46
C ASN A 39 4.62 -3.38 9.11
N LEU A 40 5.86 -3.35 8.66
CA LEU A 40 6.89 -2.39 9.01
C LEU A 40 7.65 -2.03 7.74
N LEU A 41 7.88 -0.73 7.52
CA LEU A 41 8.63 -0.21 6.38
C LEU A 41 9.91 0.45 6.90
N VAL A 42 11.05 -0.03 6.39
CA VAL A 42 12.37 0.54 6.62
C VAL A 42 12.81 1.23 5.34
N VAL A 43 13.22 2.49 5.42
CA VAL A 43 13.83 3.23 4.33
C VAL A 43 15.15 3.80 4.82
N ASP A 44 16.21 3.51 4.07
CA ASP A 44 17.58 3.96 4.36
C ASP A 44 18.00 3.69 5.81
N GLY A 45 17.65 2.50 6.31
CA GLY A 45 17.97 2.04 7.67
C GLY A 45 17.09 2.62 8.76
N VAL A 46 16.03 3.36 8.43
CA VAL A 46 15.11 3.98 9.39
C VAL A 46 13.69 3.48 9.20
N ILE A 47 13.01 3.14 10.28
CA ILE A 47 11.60 2.77 10.24
C ILE A 47 10.78 4.03 9.94
N ILE A 48 10.15 4.08 8.76
CA ILE A 48 9.35 5.25 8.35
C ILE A 48 7.85 5.06 8.60
N ALA A 49 7.40 3.82 8.67
CA ALA A 49 6.02 3.46 8.94
C ALA A 49 5.97 2.07 9.56
N HIS A 50 5.03 1.86 10.47
CA HIS A 50 4.70 0.54 10.96
C HIS A 50 3.24 0.53 11.39
N ARG A 51 2.60 -0.62 11.24
CA ARG A 51 1.28 -0.88 11.76
C ARG A 51 1.35 -2.13 12.64
N PRO A 52 1.09 -2.01 13.95
CA PRO A 52 0.99 -3.18 14.80
C PRO A 52 -0.23 -3.99 14.37
N CYS A 53 -0.14 -5.31 14.49
CA CYS A 53 -1.33 -6.14 14.39
C CYS A 53 -2.34 -5.68 15.45
N ALA A 54 -3.58 -5.41 15.05
CA ALA A 54 -4.64 -5.15 16.01
C ALA A 54 -4.78 -6.37 16.93
N GLN A 55 -4.36 -6.23 18.18
CA GLN A 55 -4.78 -7.14 19.24
C GLN A 55 -6.20 -6.71 19.61
N ARG A 56 -7.16 -7.64 19.54
CA ARG A 56 -8.31 -7.54 20.45
C ARG A 56 -7.73 -7.76 21.85
N GLU A 57 -7.15 -6.73 22.44
CA GLU A 57 -7.16 -6.67 23.89
C GLU A 57 -8.63 -6.79 24.29
N GLN A 58 -8.88 -7.74 25.17
CA GLN A 58 -10.19 -8.02 25.73
C GLN A 58 -10.81 -6.69 26.13
N LYS A 59 -11.98 -6.39 25.55
CA LYS A 59 -12.83 -5.25 25.94
C LYS A 59 -13.11 -5.32 27.44
N ARG A 60 -12.25 -4.72 28.26
CA ARG A 60 -12.58 -4.19 29.57
C ARG A 60 -11.93 -2.82 29.67
N SER A 61 -12.78 -1.82 29.46
CA SER A 61 -12.53 -0.38 29.56
C SER A 61 -11.73 0.24 28.40
N PHE A 62 -12.28 1.34 27.86
CA PHE A 62 -11.74 2.22 26.84
C PHE A 62 -11.74 1.73 25.37
N GLN A 63 -12.89 2.02 24.77
CA GLN A 63 -13.20 1.98 23.35
C GLN A 63 -12.33 2.99 22.58
N THR A 64 -11.09 2.63 22.25
CA THR A 64 -10.32 3.33 21.21
C THR A 64 -10.08 2.38 20.04
N THR A 65 -10.95 2.51 19.04
CA THR A 65 -10.75 1.89 17.72
C THR A 65 -9.47 2.47 17.13
N VAL A 66 -8.36 1.73 17.18
CA VAL A 66 -7.11 2.12 16.51
C VAL A 66 -7.35 2.04 15.00
N LYS A 67 -7.89 3.12 14.42
CA LYS A 67 -7.98 3.33 12.96
C LYS A 67 -6.58 3.12 12.37
N SER A 68 -6.48 2.41 11.25
CA SER A 68 -5.29 2.22 10.42
C SER A 68 -4.25 3.35 10.54
N VAL A 69 -3.21 3.16 11.37
CA VAL A 69 -2.21 4.19 11.66
C VAL A 69 -0.95 3.91 10.83
N PHE A 70 -0.77 4.64 9.72
CA PHE A 70 0.50 4.64 8.98
C PHE A 70 1.47 5.75 9.43
N LEU A 71 1.02 6.65 10.29
CA LEU A 71 1.78 7.76 10.86
C LEU A 71 1.65 7.68 12.38
N GLY A 72 2.76 7.47 13.11
CA GLY A 72 2.79 7.12 14.55
C GLY A 72 2.15 8.09 15.57
N GLU A 73 1.19 8.91 15.17
CA GLU A 73 0.46 9.88 15.98
C GLU A 73 -0.58 9.24 16.92
N LYS A 74 -0.93 7.95 16.74
CA LYS A 74 -1.90 7.23 17.60
C LYS A 74 -1.38 5.97 18.27
N ILE A 75 -0.09 5.66 18.08
CA ILE A 75 0.57 4.57 18.81
C ILE A 75 1.13 5.20 20.08
N PRO A 76 0.92 4.61 21.28
CA PRO A 76 1.57 5.08 22.50
C PRO A 76 3.06 5.29 22.27
N LYS A 77 3.63 6.38 22.79
CA LYS A 77 5.00 6.83 22.44
C LYS A 77 6.02 5.71 22.64
N GLU A 78 5.84 4.90 23.67
CA GLU A 78 6.62 3.73 24.06
C GLU A 78 6.62 2.60 23.01
N HIS A 79 5.63 2.56 22.13
CA HIS A 79 5.51 1.56 21.06
C HIS A 79 5.78 2.13 19.66
N ARG A 80 6.12 3.42 19.57
CA ARG A 80 6.36 4.10 18.29
C ARG A 80 7.76 3.76 17.77
N LEU A 81 7.82 2.92 16.75
CA LEU A 81 9.06 2.55 16.07
C LEU A 81 9.46 3.56 14.99
N VAL A 82 8.54 4.40 14.52
CA VAL A 82 8.83 5.42 13.48
C VAL A 82 9.99 6.33 13.93
N GLY A 83 10.99 6.50 13.06
CA GLY A 83 12.19 7.28 13.30
C GLY A 83 13.34 6.50 13.94
N GLN A 84 13.12 5.24 14.32
CA GLN A 84 14.16 4.40 14.92
C GLN A 84 14.90 3.58 13.86
N VAL A 85 16.16 3.25 14.15
CA VAL A 85 16.90 2.21 13.42
C VAL A 85 16.38 0.84 13.86
N PRO A 86 15.97 -0.05 12.93
CA PRO A 86 15.49 -1.38 13.30
C PRO A 86 16.60 -2.18 13.96
N LYS A 87 16.22 -3.11 14.84
CA LYS A 87 17.13 -4.08 15.47
C LYS A 87 16.64 -5.49 15.16
N ASP A 88 17.55 -6.46 15.09
CA ASP A 88 17.18 -7.87 14.88
C ASP A 88 16.13 -8.37 15.87
N VAL A 89 16.26 -7.97 17.14
CA VAL A 89 15.29 -8.32 18.20
C VAL A 89 13.89 -7.80 17.88
N VAL A 90 13.78 -6.58 17.34
CA VAL A 90 12.49 -5.97 16.97
C VAL A 90 11.84 -6.74 15.82
N LEU A 91 12.61 -7.13 14.80
CA LEU A 91 12.09 -7.93 13.68
C LEU A 91 11.65 -9.32 14.14
N ARG A 92 12.43 -9.96 15.01
CA ARG A 92 12.11 -11.29 15.56
C ARG A 92 10.87 -11.26 16.44
N GLU A 93 10.77 -10.29 17.36
CA GLU A 93 9.58 -10.11 18.20
C GLU A 93 8.33 -9.78 17.37
N SER A 94 8.48 -8.91 16.36
CA SER A 94 7.39 -8.61 15.43
C SER A 94 6.94 -9.87 14.70
N CYS A 95 7.86 -10.65 14.13
CA CYS A 95 7.53 -11.92 13.49
C CYS A 95 6.80 -12.86 14.45
N THR A 96 7.36 -13.13 15.63
CA THR A 96 6.77 -14.07 16.59
C THR A 96 5.35 -13.66 16.95
N ARG A 97 5.12 -12.36 17.20
CA ARG A 97 3.79 -11.83 17.52
C ARG A 97 2.85 -11.88 16.34
N TRP A 98 3.33 -11.61 15.14
CA TRP A 98 2.49 -11.62 13.93
C TRP A 98 2.10 -13.04 13.53
N LEU A 99 2.98 -14.03 13.74
CA LEU A 99 2.71 -15.41 13.36
C LEU A 99 2.00 -16.23 14.45
N SER A 100 1.88 -15.72 15.68
CA SER A 100 1.26 -16.45 16.80
C SER A 100 -0.27 -16.60 16.71
N GLN A 101 -0.93 -15.88 15.82
CA GLN A 101 -2.39 -15.93 15.66
C GLN A 101 -2.84 -15.65 14.23
N LYS A 102 -4.07 -16.07 13.93
CA LYS A 102 -4.79 -15.69 12.71
C LYS A 102 -5.65 -14.45 12.95
N TYR A 103 -5.68 -13.54 11.99
CA TYR A 103 -6.35 -12.24 12.10
C TYR A 103 -7.69 -12.15 11.35
N HIS A 104 -8.07 -13.22 10.65
CA HIS A 104 -9.27 -13.21 9.79
C HIS A 104 -10.54 -12.85 10.56
N ARG A 105 -10.65 -13.30 11.83
CA ARG A 105 -11.78 -12.96 12.71
C ARG A 105 -11.67 -11.61 13.40
N SER A 106 -10.45 -11.16 13.74
CA SER A 106 -10.27 -9.92 14.50
C SER A 106 -10.39 -8.67 13.61
N ASN A 107 -10.05 -8.81 12.33
CA ASN A 107 -9.93 -7.70 11.39
C ASN A 107 -10.97 -7.75 10.24
N ASN A 108 -11.97 -8.65 10.31
CA ASN A 108 -12.90 -8.94 9.20
C ASN A 108 -12.18 -9.33 7.89
N GLU A 109 -10.99 -9.89 8.03
CA GLU A 109 -10.09 -10.31 6.97
C GLU A 109 -10.37 -11.78 6.58
N TRP A 110 -11.65 -12.11 6.35
CA TRP A 110 -12.11 -13.49 6.17
C TRP A 110 -11.40 -14.23 5.04
N ALA A 111 -10.99 -13.56 3.96
CA ALA A 111 -10.31 -14.23 2.85
C ALA A 111 -8.91 -14.75 3.22
N TYR A 112 -8.35 -14.30 4.35
CA TYR A 112 -7.10 -14.81 4.89
C TYR A 112 -7.27 -16.03 5.80
N GLN A 113 -8.50 -16.54 6.01
CA GLN A 113 -8.78 -17.61 6.98
C GLN A 113 -7.96 -18.89 6.71
N ASP A 114 -7.74 -19.22 5.44
CA ASP A 114 -7.07 -20.45 5.00
C ASP A 114 -5.59 -20.21 4.65
N MET A 115 -5.13 -18.96 4.70
CA MET A 115 -3.71 -18.65 4.49
C MET A 115 -2.89 -19.09 5.70
N ALA A 116 -1.85 -19.89 5.43
CA ALA A 116 -0.88 -20.26 6.45
C ALA A 116 -0.15 -19.01 6.96
N PRO A 117 0.03 -18.85 8.28
CA PRO A 117 0.86 -17.79 8.83
C PRO A 117 2.25 -17.82 8.22
N GLY A 118 2.73 -16.65 7.84
CA GLY A 118 4.03 -16.52 7.20
C GLY A 118 4.46 -15.08 7.13
N LEU A 119 5.73 -14.90 6.82
CA LEU A 119 6.36 -13.60 6.77
C LEU A 119 7.00 -13.42 5.40
N GLN A 120 6.99 -12.18 4.93
CA GLN A 120 7.56 -11.77 3.66
C GLN A 120 8.36 -10.49 3.84
N ILE A 121 9.53 -10.47 3.20
CA ILE A 121 10.43 -9.33 3.15
C ILE A 121 10.60 -8.94 1.70
N GLU A 122 10.33 -7.67 1.37
CA GLU A 122 10.38 -7.19 -0.01
C GLU A 122 11.18 -5.89 -0.13
N ALA A 123 11.75 -5.68 -1.31
CA ALA A 123 12.35 -4.40 -1.64
C ALA A 123 11.26 -3.31 -1.74
N ILE A 124 11.58 -2.11 -1.26
CA ILE A 124 10.72 -0.94 -1.45
C ILE A 124 10.90 -0.35 -2.85
N LEU A 125 9.78 0.05 -3.46
CA LEU A 125 9.78 0.80 -4.70
C LEU A 125 9.73 2.31 -4.41
N PHE A 126 10.67 3.02 -5.03
CA PHE A 126 10.83 4.45 -4.92
C PHE A 126 10.59 5.12 -6.26
N ASN A 127 9.96 6.29 -6.26
CA ASN A 127 10.05 7.21 -7.36
C ASN A 127 11.51 7.64 -7.51
N GLN A 128 12.02 7.57 -8.74
CA GLN A 128 13.41 7.93 -9.06
C GLN A 128 13.63 9.44 -9.13
N VAL A 129 12.62 10.24 -8.76
CA VAL A 129 12.67 11.69 -8.82
C VAL A 129 12.40 12.31 -7.46
N ASN A 130 13.37 13.11 -7.00
CA ASN A 130 13.25 13.99 -5.86
C ASN A 130 12.41 15.20 -6.26
N GLY A 131 11.09 15.18 -6.02
CA GLY A 131 10.26 16.33 -6.41
C GLY A 131 8.79 16.28 -6.01
N LEU A 132 8.22 15.10 -5.79
CA LEU A 132 6.86 14.95 -5.23
C LEU A 132 6.87 14.89 -3.68
N ASN A 133 7.90 15.46 -3.05
CA ASN A 133 7.96 15.66 -1.61
C ASN A 133 6.99 16.79 -1.23
N THR A 134 5.79 16.43 -0.80
CA THR A 134 4.78 17.40 -0.36
C THR A 134 4.99 17.87 1.09
N GLY A 135 5.99 17.37 1.83
CA GLY A 135 6.12 17.65 3.26
C GLY A 135 7.53 18.02 3.71
N LYS A 136 7.62 18.90 4.71
CA LYS A 136 8.83 19.14 5.52
C LYS A 136 9.13 17.86 6.33
N GLY A 137 9.97 17.00 5.77
CA GLY A 137 10.53 15.81 6.39
C GLY A 137 11.85 15.47 5.69
N PRO A 138 12.68 14.56 6.25
CA PRO A 138 13.92 14.14 5.60
C PRO A 138 13.62 13.68 4.16
N PRO A 139 14.53 13.91 3.20
CA PRO A 139 14.29 13.64 1.77
C PRO A 139 14.20 12.13 1.53
N THR A 140 13.05 11.54 1.80
CA THR A 140 12.73 10.22 1.29
C THR A 140 12.58 10.39 -0.21
N LYS A 141 13.32 9.62 -1.02
CA LYS A 141 12.92 9.38 -2.42
C LYS A 141 11.44 9.03 -2.37
N GLY A 142 10.55 9.81 -3.00
CA GLY A 142 9.11 9.66 -2.77
C GLY A 142 8.71 8.20 -3.04
N LEU A 143 8.02 7.54 -2.12
CA LEU A 143 7.61 6.15 -2.33
C LEU A 143 6.68 6.03 -3.54
N ALA A 144 6.70 4.87 -4.21
CA ALA A 144 5.75 4.58 -5.26
C ALA A 144 4.30 4.78 -4.77
N SER A 145 3.45 5.30 -5.63
CA SER A 145 2.03 5.54 -5.35
C SER A 145 1.22 4.25 -5.52
N ASP A 146 0.07 4.15 -4.87
CA ASP A 146 -0.83 3.02 -5.08
C ASP A 146 -1.90 3.37 -6.12
N LEU A 147 -2.14 2.45 -7.06
CA LEU A 147 -3.31 2.45 -7.94
C LEU A 147 -4.12 1.19 -7.61
N LYS A 148 -5.25 1.37 -6.93
CA LYS A 148 -6.15 0.27 -6.52
C LYS A 148 -7.29 0.16 -7.53
N CYS A 149 -7.24 -0.88 -8.35
CA CYS A 149 -8.28 -1.18 -9.32
C CYS A 149 -9.38 -2.03 -8.69
N TYR A 150 -10.63 -1.65 -8.88
CA TYR A 150 -11.80 -2.44 -8.49
C TYR A 150 -12.35 -3.13 -9.73
N THR A 151 -12.14 -4.44 -9.84
CA THR A 151 -12.39 -5.23 -11.05
C THR A 151 -13.46 -6.27 -10.79
N THR A 152 -14.46 -6.36 -11.66
CA THR A 152 -15.53 -7.36 -11.61
C THR A 152 -15.61 -8.11 -12.94
N SER A 153 -15.47 -9.44 -12.90
CA SER A 153 -15.50 -10.30 -14.09
C SER A 153 -14.58 -9.80 -15.20
N GLY A 154 -13.34 -9.43 -14.84
CA GLY A 154 -12.36 -8.88 -15.78
C GLY A 154 -12.59 -7.45 -16.24
N VAL A 155 -13.59 -6.73 -15.71
CA VAL A 155 -13.85 -5.32 -16.04
C VAL A 155 -13.48 -4.43 -14.85
N THR A 156 -12.42 -3.63 -14.99
CA THR A 156 -12.08 -2.61 -13.98
C THR A 156 -13.07 -1.45 -14.06
N ARG A 157 -13.79 -1.18 -12.98
CA ARG A 157 -14.84 -0.15 -12.89
C ARG A 157 -14.35 1.16 -12.26
N PHE A 158 -13.42 1.06 -11.31
CA PHE A 158 -12.84 2.20 -10.64
C PHE A 158 -11.34 2.02 -10.47
N ILE A 159 -10.61 3.13 -10.56
CA ILE A 159 -9.22 3.19 -10.12
C ILE A 159 -9.14 4.23 -9.00
N HIS A 160 -8.65 3.80 -7.85
CA HIS A 160 -8.39 4.64 -6.69
C HIS A 160 -6.89 4.90 -6.61
N VAL A 161 -6.51 6.15 -6.84
CA VAL A 161 -5.12 6.61 -6.80
C VAL A 161 -4.81 7.15 -5.42
N VAL A 162 -3.82 6.57 -4.76
CA VAL A 162 -3.30 7.04 -3.47
C VAL A 162 -1.92 7.66 -3.69
N LEU A 163 -1.82 8.97 -3.48
CA LEU A 163 -0.54 9.67 -3.50
C LEU A 163 -0.07 9.93 -2.08
N GLY A 164 1.24 9.85 -1.83
CA GLY A 164 1.81 10.23 -0.53
C GLY A 164 1.29 9.41 0.65
N ARG A 165 0.98 8.12 0.46
CA ARG A 165 0.38 7.19 1.44
C ARG A 165 0.96 7.24 2.86
N PHE A 166 2.26 7.50 2.98
CA PHE A 166 2.96 7.51 4.28
C PHE A 166 3.28 8.95 4.77
N GLY A 167 2.80 9.97 4.07
CA GLY A 167 3.02 11.38 4.38
C GLY A 167 1.74 12.07 4.88
N LYS A 168 1.91 13.27 5.46
CA LYS A 168 0.79 14.08 5.95
C LYS A 168 -0.14 14.61 4.85
N ASN A 169 0.32 14.58 3.60
CA ASN A 169 -0.46 15.03 2.44
C ASN A 169 -0.87 13.84 1.57
N GLN A 170 -1.29 12.75 2.22
CA GLN A 170 -1.93 11.66 1.50
C GLN A 170 -3.17 12.22 0.77
N THR A 171 -3.31 11.86 -0.50
CA THR A 171 -4.53 12.10 -1.26
C THR A 171 -5.08 10.80 -1.81
N ASP A 172 -6.40 10.75 -1.94
CA ASP A 172 -7.14 9.59 -2.44
C ASP A 172 -8.11 10.08 -3.52
N THR A 173 -7.77 9.83 -4.78
CA THR A 173 -8.57 10.27 -5.93
C THR A 173 -9.17 9.06 -6.64
N PHE A 174 -10.49 9.04 -6.80
CA PHE A 174 -11.18 8.00 -7.56
C PHE A 174 -11.36 8.43 -9.01
N PHE A 175 -11.22 7.49 -9.93
CA PHE A 175 -11.52 7.68 -11.33
C PHE A 175 -12.49 6.60 -11.79
N PHE A 176 -13.51 7.01 -12.54
CA PHE A 176 -14.40 6.07 -13.22
C PHE A 176 -13.68 5.46 -14.41
N ALA A 177 -13.54 4.13 -14.42
CA ALA A 177 -12.81 3.38 -15.45
C ALA A 177 -13.75 2.85 -16.53
N GLU A 178 -14.60 3.72 -17.09
CA GLU A 178 -15.52 3.32 -18.14
C GLU A 178 -14.77 2.76 -19.36
N PRO A 179 -15.06 1.53 -19.82
CA PRO A 179 -14.34 0.93 -20.95
C PRO A 179 -14.38 1.78 -22.23
N SER A 180 -15.50 2.46 -22.47
CA SER A 180 -15.75 3.30 -23.65
C SER A 180 -15.28 4.75 -23.51
N SER A 181 -14.97 5.22 -22.29
CA SER A 181 -14.59 6.62 -22.12
C SER A 181 -13.19 6.89 -22.65
N LYS A 182 -13.08 7.95 -23.46
CA LYS A 182 -11.79 8.51 -23.91
C LYS A 182 -11.19 9.49 -22.90
N SER A 183 -11.91 9.83 -21.83
CA SER A 183 -11.49 10.80 -20.83
C SER A 183 -11.62 10.24 -19.42
N TRP A 184 -10.54 10.33 -18.65
CA TRP A 184 -10.55 10.01 -17.23
C TRP A 184 -11.05 11.22 -16.46
N ARG A 185 -12.14 11.04 -15.70
CA ARG A 185 -12.70 12.09 -14.84
C ARG A 185 -12.55 11.69 -13.37
N PRO A 186 -11.95 12.55 -12.53
CA PRO A 186 -11.87 12.27 -11.11
C PRO A 186 -13.25 12.43 -10.46
N LEU A 187 -13.61 11.51 -9.58
CA LEU A 187 -14.80 11.54 -8.74
C LEU A 187 -14.45 12.25 -7.43
N LEU A 188 -14.39 13.59 -7.47
CA LEU A 188 -13.93 14.42 -6.35
C LEU A 188 -14.84 14.35 -5.10
N GLN A 189 -16.06 13.87 -5.28
CA GLN A 189 -17.05 13.68 -4.22
C GLN A 189 -16.91 12.34 -3.50
N VAL A 190 -16.21 11.36 -4.08
CA VAL A 190 -15.99 10.05 -3.47
C VAL A 190 -14.80 10.12 -2.54
N ARG A 191 -14.98 9.65 -1.30
CA ARG A 191 -13.94 9.66 -0.27
C ARG A 191 -13.81 8.29 0.39
N VAL A 192 -12.59 7.98 0.84
CA VAL A 192 -12.33 6.85 1.73
C VAL A 192 -11.83 7.40 3.06
N ASP A 193 -12.49 7.01 4.14
CA ASP A 193 -12.20 7.51 5.48
C ASP A 193 -12.21 9.06 5.57
N SER A 194 -11.10 9.68 5.95
CA SER A 194 -10.95 11.13 6.15
C SER A 194 -9.99 11.77 5.15
N SER A 195 -9.71 11.09 4.04
CA SER A 195 -8.81 11.61 3.01
C SER A 195 -9.46 12.67 2.13
N ASN A 196 -8.62 13.44 1.44
CA ASN A 196 -9.04 14.42 0.45
C ASN A 196 -8.55 13.99 -0.94
N PRO A 197 -9.31 14.29 -2.00
CA PRO A 197 -8.85 14.05 -3.36
C PRO A 197 -7.69 15.00 -3.72
N GLU A 198 -6.85 14.58 -4.66
CA GLU A 198 -5.86 15.45 -5.28
C GLU A 198 -6.57 16.46 -6.18
N MET A 199 -6.48 17.74 -5.84
CA MET A 199 -7.16 18.82 -6.57
C MET A 199 -6.37 19.34 -7.77
N ASN A 200 -5.06 19.07 -7.85
CA ASN A 200 -4.24 19.50 -8.98
C ASN A 200 -4.18 18.41 -10.07
N PRO A 201 -4.80 18.61 -11.26
CA PRO A 201 -4.80 17.61 -12.33
C PRO A 201 -3.40 17.24 -12.82
N ARG A 202 -2.42 18.14 -12.69
CA ARG A 202 -1.02 17.87 -13.06
C ARG A 202 -0.34 16.84 -12.18
N ARG A 203 -0.95 16.48 -11.04
CA ARG A 203 -0.46 15.45 -10.12
C ARG A 203 -1.19 14.12 -10.30
N HIS A 204 -2.21 14.06 -11.15
CA HIS A 204 -2.91 12.82 -11.48
C HIS A 204 -2.08 11.98 -12.44
N PRO A 205 -2.25 10.64 -12.46
CA PRO A 205 -1.73 9.83 -13.55
C PRO A 205 -2.40 10.23 -14.87
N SER A 206 -1.63 10.25 -15.96
CA SER A 206 -2.19 10.52 -17.29
C SER A 206 -3.14 9.39 -17.73
N SER A 207 -3.95 9.69 -18.75
CA SER A 207 -4.83 8.70 -19.37
C SER A 207 -4.09 7.44 -19.83
N GLU A 208 -2.85 7.57 -20.29
CA GLU A 208 -2.02 6.44 -20.70
C GLU A 208 -1.72 5.51 -19.51
N VAL A 209 -1.30 6.08 -18.37
CA VAL A 209 -1.01 5.32 -17.15
C VAL A 209 -2.27 4.63 -16.63
N LEU A 210 -3.40 5.35 -16.57
CA LEU A 210 -4.68 4.80 -16.12
C LEU A 210 -5.17 3.68 -17.06
N ASN A 211 -4.98 3.82 -18.38
CA ASN A 211 -5.31 2.76 -19.34
C ASN A 211 -4.42 1.52 -19.16
N ARG A 212 -3.11 1.69 -18.94
CA ARG A 212 -2.19 0.57 -18.63
C ARG A 212 -2.61 -0.15 -17.35
N ALA A 213 -2.90 0.60 -16.28
CA ALA A 213 -3.37 0.06 -15.01
C ALA A 213 -4.69 -0.71 -15.20
N ARG A 214 -5.68 -0.11 -15.86
CA ARG A 214 -6.97 -0.74 -16.19
C ARG A 214 -6.78 -2.08 -16.90
N ASN A 215 -5.94 -2.13 -17.93
CA ASN A 215 -5.72 -3.34 -18.73
C ASN A 215 -5.02 -4.44 -17.92
N MET A 216 -4.01 -4.08 -17.11
CA MET A 216 -3.34 -5.03 -16.22
C MET A 216 -4.32 -5.62 -15.21
N CYS A 217 -5.10 -4.75 -14.55
CA CYS A 217 -6.08 -5.16 -13.55
C CYS A 217 -7.21 -6.02 -14.14
N ALA A 218 -7.74 -5.66 -15.31
CA ALA A 218 -8.72 -6.43 -16.06
C ALA A 218 -8.22 -7.85 -16.39
N THR A 219 -6.97 -7.95 -16.85
CA THR A 219 -6.34 -9.24 -17.19
C THR A 219 -6.24 -10.16 -15.97
N VAL A 220 -5.78 -9.62 -14.85
CA VAL A 220 -5.63 -10.36 -13.59
C VAL A 220 -7.00 -10.74 -13.00
N GLY A 221 -7.97 -9.83 -13.07
CA GLY A 221 -9.32 -10.02 -12.52
C GLY A 221 -10.26 -10.86 -13.38
N LYS A 222 -9.84 -11.37 -14.55
CA LYS A 222 -10.75 -12.07 -15.49
C LYS A 222 -11.39 -13.34 -14.93
N HIS A 223 -10.77 -13.93 -13.91
CA HIS A 223 -11.20 -15.19 -13.28
C HIS A 223 -11.88 -14.98 -11.93
N PHE A 224 -12.21 -13.74 -11.58
CA PHE A 224 -12.78 -13.39 -10.30
C PHE A 224 -14.08 -12.60 -10.50
N ASP A 225 -15.11 -12.95 -9.73
CA ASP A 225 -16.35 -12.16 -9.70
C ASP A 225 -16.06 -10.73 -9.23
N PHE A 226 -15.16 -10.60 -8.24
CA PHE A 226 -14.60 -9.35 -7.79
C PHE A 226 -13.13 -9.54 -7.40
N LEU A 227 -12.29 -8.57 -7.77
CA LEU A 227 -10.92 -8.48 -7.33
C LEU A 227 -10.50 -7.01 -7.19
N ARG A 228 -10.00 -6.63 -6.01
CA ARG A 228 -9.20 -5.42 -5.84
C ARG A 228 -7.76 -5.75 -6.19
N VAL A 229 -7.20 -5.06 -7.17
CA VAL A 229 -5.82 -5.20 -7.59
C VAL A 229 -5.06 -3.94 -7.20
N ASP A 230 -4.10 -4.08 -6.29
CA ASP A 230 -3.25 -2.99 -5.84
C ASP A 230 -1.98 -2.99 -6.69
N LEU A 231 -1.82 -1.96 -7.51
CA LEU A 231 -0.60 -1.70 -8.27
C LEU A 231 0.25 -0.66 -7.55
N LEU A 232 1.57 -0.82 -7.63
CA LEU A 232 2.54 0.20 -7.25
C LEU A 232 2.99 0.92 -8.52
N TRP A 233 2.82 2.24 -8.54
CA TRP A 233 3.23 3.12 -9.63
C TRP A 233 4.48 3.90 -9.24
N SER A 234 5.59 3.54 -9.89
CA SER A 234 6.92 4.08 -9.63
C SER A 234 7.34 4.99 -10.78
N LEU A 235 7.53 6.27 -10.50
CA LEU A 235 8.00 7.23 -11.49
C LEU A 235 9.50 7.03 -11.76
N GLY A 236 9.88 6.97 -13.03
CA GLY A 236 11.27 6.91 -13.47
C GLY A 236 11.89 8.30 -13.62
N ALA A 237 13.20 8.35 -13.91
CA ALA A 237 13.91 9.60 -14.16
C ALA A 237 13.35 10.42 -15.34
N GLU A 238 12.68 9.76 -16.29
CA GLU A 238 12.15 10.35 -17.54
C GLU A 238 10.63 10.64 -17.48
N TYR A 239 10.05 10.80 -16.29
CA TYR A 239 8.64 11.19 -16.19
C TYR A 239 8.42 12.61 -16.74
N ALA A 240 7.26 12.85 -17.35
CA ALA A 240 6.85 14.17 -17.80
C ALA A 240 5.57 14.58 -17.08
N THR A 241 5.51 15.84 -16.65
CA THR A 241 4.27 16.44 -16.16
C THR A 241 3.67 17.27 -17.28
N THR A 242 2.48 16.90 -17.74
CA THR A 242 1.71 17.64 -18.74
C THR A 242 0.52 18.34 -18.08
N HIS A 243 -0.24 19.10 -18.88
CA HIS A 243 -1.51 19.66 -18.42
C HIS A 243 -2.56 18.58 -18.09
N GLN A 244 -2.36 17.37 -18.61
CA GLN A 244 -3.29 16.24 -18.49
C GLN A 244 -2.85 15.21 -17.43
N GLY A 245 -1.77 15.47 -16.70
CA GLY A 245 -1.26 14.60 -15.64
C GLY A 245 0.21 14.22 -15.83
N ILE A 246 0.62 13.21 -15.08
CA ILE A 246 1.98 12.65 -15.10
C ILE A 246 2.01 11.47 -16.07
N GLU A 247 2.90 11.54 -17.04
CA GLU A 247 3.16 10.49 -18.02
C GLU A 247 4.30 9.56 -17.58
N GLY A 248 4.24 8.33 -18.08
CA GLY A 248 5.25 7.31 -17.84
C GLY A 248 5.20 6.67 -16.45
N GLY A 249 6.35 6.16 -16.04
CA GLY A 249 6.48 5.31 -14.85
C GLY A 249 6.15 3.83 -15.12
N GLU A 250 6.55 3.02 -14.15
CA GLU A 250 6.42 1.58 -14.17
C GLU A 250 5.33 1.14 -13.19
N LEU A 251 4.54 0.14 -13.60
CA LEU A 251 3.49 -0.45 -12.79
C LEU A 251 3.92 -1.84 -12.33
N TYR A 252 3.81 -2.09 -11.03
CA TYR A 252 4.14 -3.37 -10.41
C TYR A 252 2.91 -3.91 -9.70
N LEU A 253 2.63 -5.21 -9.85
CA LEU A 253 1.60 -5.86 -9.06
C LEU A 253 2.04 -5.93 -7.60
N GLY A 254 1.26 -5.33 -6.70
CA GLY A 254 1.51 -5.33 -5.26
C GLY A 254 0.69 -6.39 -4.53
N GLU A 255 -0.63 -6.25 -4.55
CA GLU A 255 -1.56 -7.13 -3.82
C GLU A 255 -2.80 -7.45 -4.65
N MET A 256 -3.39 -8.63 -4.43
CA MET A 256 -4.68 -9.04 -4.97
C MET A 256 -5.60 -9.41 -3.80
N THR A 257 -6.74 -8.74 -3.69
CA THR A 257 -7.65 -8.89 -2.56
C THR A 257 -9.08 -9.12 -3.06
N PRO A 258 -9.71 -10.27 -2.78
CA PRO A 258 -11.03 -10.64 -3.32
C PRO A 258 -12.20 -9.96 -2.57
N TYR A 259 -11.97 -8.79 -1.96
CA TYR A 259 -12.98 -8.00 -1.27
C TYR A 259 -12.59 -6.51 -1.22
N PRO A 260 -13.57 -5.60 -1.12
CA PRO A 260 -13.28 -4.19 -0.95
C PRO A 260 -12.79 -3.95 0.48
N GLY A 261 -11.54 -3.49 0.63
CA GLY A 261 -11.00 -2.86 1.83
C GLY A 261 -11.46 -3.42 3.19
N GLY A 262 -10.71 -4.37 3.76
CA GLY A 262 -11.01 -4.94 5.09
C GLY A 262 -12.38 -5.62 5.23
N GLY A 263 -13.15 -5.74 4.13
CA GLY A 263 -14.52 -6.25 4.14
C GLY A 263 -15.55 -5.26 4.68
N THR A 264 -15.16 -4.01 4.98
CA THR A 264 -16.01 -3.04 5.72
C THR A 264 -15.95 -1.61 5.21
N HIS A 265 -15.10 -1.28 4.23
CA HIS A 265 -15.03 0.10 3.74
C HIS A 265 -16.30 0.41 2.92
N GLU A 266 -17.16 1.26 3.47
CA GLU A 266 -18.24 1.90 2.74
C GLU A 266 -17.68 3.06 1.92
N PHE A 267 -17.93 3.04 0.61
CA PHE A 267 -17.71 4.22 -0.23
C PHE A 267 -18.86 5.19 0.04
N THR A 268 -18.53 6.41 0.44
CA THR A 268 -19.53 7.47 0.64
C THR A 268 -19.45 8.48 -0.50
N GLY A 269 -20.61 8.97 -0.93
CA GLY A 269 -20.76 9.91 -2.04
C GLY A 269 -21.53 9.33 -3.22
N THR A 270 -22.19 10.19 -3.98
CA THR A 270 -22.91 9.81 -5.22
C THR A 270 -21.92 9.86 -6.39
N PRO A 271 -21.82 8.81 -7.23
CA PRO A 271 -21.03 8.82 -8.45
C PRO A 271 -21.38 9.98 -9.40
#